data_AF-A0A2D4JLC5-F1
#
_entry.id   AF-A0A2D4JLC5-F1
#
_cell.length_a   1.000
_cell.length_b   1.000
_cell.length_c   1.000
_cell.angle_alpha   90.00
_cell.angle_beta   90.00
_cell.angle_gamma   90.00
#
_symmetry.space_group_name_H-M   'P 1'
#
loop_
_entity.id
_entity.type
_entity.pdbx_description
1 polymer ?
#
loop_
_entity_poly.entity_id
_entity_poly.type
_entity_poly.pdbx_seq_one_letter_code
_entity_poly.pdbx_strand_id
1 'polypeptide(L)'
;MDEQSVESIAEVFRCFICMEKLRDARLCPHCSKLCCFSCIRRWLTEQRAQCPHCRAPLQLRELVNCRWAEEVTQQLDTLQLCNLSKHEENEKDKCENHHEKLSVFCWTCKKCICHQCALWGGMHGGHTFKPLAEIYEQHVTKVNEEVTNLRRRLVELISLVQEVERNVDAVRSAKDERVREIRNAVEMMIARLDTQLK
;
A
#
# COMPACT_ATOMS: atom_id res chain seq x y z
N MET A 1 -10.21 13.89 -5.18
CA MET A 1 -11.06 13.64 -6.36
C MET A 1 -12.45 13.47 -5.79
N ASP A 2 -13.36 14.39 -6.08
CA ASP A 2 -14.62 14.52 -5.34
C ASP A 2 -15.53 13.33 -5.64
N GLU A 3 -16.06 12.67 -4.61
CA GLU A 3 -16.90 11.47 -4.70
C GLU A 3 -18.08 11.64 -5.67
N GLN A 4 -18.64 12.85 -5.68
CA GLN A 4 -19.72 13.29 -6.57
C GLN A 4 -19.35 13.25 -8.07
N SER A 5 -18.06 13.36 -8.40
CA SER A 5 -17.58 13.30 -9.79
C SER A 5 -17.48 11.87 -10.31
N VAL A 6 -17.17 10.88 -9.46
CA VAL A 6 -17.08 9.46 -9.83
C VAL A 6 -18.49 8.87 -10.05
N GLU A 7 -19.44 9.23 -9.20
CA GLU A 7 -20.84 8.82 -9.34
C GLU A 7 -21.48 9.37 -10.62
N SER A 8 -21.22 10.64 -10.94
CA SER A 8 -21.69 11.28 -12.17
C SER A 8 -21.12 10.60 -13.42
N ILE A 9 -19.86 10.14 -13.39
CA ILE A 9 -19.26 9.39 -14.50
C ILE A 9 -19.87 7.99 -14.60
N ALA A 10 -20.11 7.30 -13.48
CA ALA A 10 -20.73 5.97 -13.48
C ALA A 10 -22.16 5.98 -14.07
N GLU A 11 -22.90 7.09 -13.90
CA GLU A 11 -24.22 7.28 -14.55
C GLU A 11 -24.17 7.28 -16.07
N VAL A 12 -23.08 7.79 -16.68
CA VAL A 12 -22.90 7.81 -18.13
C VAL A 12 -22.82 6.38 -18.71
N PHE A 13 -22.38 5.41 -17.91
CA PHE A 13 -22.22 4.01 -18.27
C PHE A 13 -23.40 3.12 -17.86
N ARG A 14 -24.57 3.70 -17.61
CA ARG A 14 -25.81 2.95 -17.39
C ARG A 14 -26.60 2.79 -18.68
N CYS A 15 -27.27 1.64 -18.81
CA CYS A 15 -28.17 1.41 -19.91
C CYS A 15 -29.37 2.36 -19.81
N PHE A 16 -29.62 3.19 -20.83
CA PHE A 16 -30.76 4.12 -20.79
C PHE A 16 -32.16 3.45 -20.85
N ILE A 17 -32.22 2.12 -21.02
CA ILE A 17 -33.47 1.36 -21.09
C ILE A 17 -33.79 0.70 -19.74
N CYS A 18 -32.85 -0.06 -19.17
CA CYS A 18 -33.07 -0.74 -17.88
C CYS A 18 -32.51 0.02 -16.68
N MET A 19 -31.74 1.09 -16.90
CA MET A 19 -31.05 1.89 -15.88
C MET A 19 -30.01 1.10 -15.05
N GLU A 20 -29.68 -0.12 -15.47
CA GLU A 20 -28.64 -0.96 -14.85
C GLU A 20 -27.28 -0.81 -15.54
N LYS A 21 -26.26 -1.48 -14.98
CA LYS A 21 -24.93 -1.64 -15.58
C LYS A 21 -25.04 -2.28 -16.98
N LEU A 22 -24.24 -1.77 -17.91
CA LEU A 22 -24.21 -2.25 -19.29
C LEU A 22 -23.72 -3.71 -19.37
N ARG A 23 -24.44 -4.52 -20.15
CA ARG A 23 -24.08 -5.89 -20.52
C ARG A 23 -24.15 -6.01 -22.04
N ASP A 24 -23.06 -6.44 -22.68
CA ASP A 24 -22.90 -6.37 -24.15
C ASP A 24 -23.29 -4.98 -24.68
N ALA A 25 -22.49 -3.98 -24.32
CA ALA A 25 -22.80 -2.58 -24.53
C ALA A 25 -22.91 -2.21 -26.02
N ARG A 26 -24.02 -1.56 -26.38
CA ARG A 26 -24.30 -1.05 -27.73
C ARG A 26 -24.53 0.44 -27.71
N LEU A 27 -23.98 1.12 -28.69
CA LEU A 27 -24.11 2.55 -28.90
C LEU A 27 -25.01 2.84 -30.10
N CYS A 28 -25.95 3.76 -29.90
CA CYS A 28 -26.78 4.28 -30.98
C CYS A 28 -25.96 5.27 -31.83
N PRO A 29 -25.85 5.09 -33.16
CA PRO A 29 -25.06 5.98 -34.02
C PRO A 29 -25.64 7.40 -34.13
N HIS A 30 -26.92 7.61 -33.79
CA HIS A 30 -27.59 8.91 -33.90
C HIS A 30 -27.50 9.78 -32.65
N CYS A 31 -27.39 9.18 -31.46
CA CYS A 31 -27.39 9.94 -30.20
C CYS A 31 -26.31 9.52 -29.21
N SER A 32 -25.45 8.57 -29.59
CA SER A 32 -24.32 8.11 -28.80
C SER A 32 -24.65 7.54 -27.41
N LYS A 33 -25.94 7.28 -27.12
CA LYS A 33 -26.36 6.66 -25.86
C LYS A 33 -26.08 5.16 -25.85
N LEU A 34 -25.67 4.68 -24.68
CA LEU A 34 -25.30 3.29 -24.42
C LEU A 34 -26.46 2.48 -23.86
N CYS A 35 -26.62 1.26 -24.36
CA CYS A 35 -27.64 0.32 -23.88
C CYS A 35 -27.13 -1.12 -23.94
N CYS A 36 -27.76 -2.02 -23.18
CA CYS A 36 -27.49 -3.45 -23.30
C CYS A 36 -28.05 -3.97 -24.63
N PHE A 37 -27.32 -4.88 -25.29
CA PHE A 37 -27.77 -5.49 -26.55
C PHE A 37 -29.15 -6.17 -26.40
N SER A 38 -29.38 -6.90 -25.31
CA SER A 38 -30.67 -7.56 -25.03
C SER A 38 -31.83 -6.55 -24.92
N CYS A 39 -31.60 -5.43 -24.23
CA CYS A 39 -32.60 -4.38 -24.03
C CYS A 39 -33.00 -3.72 -25.36
N ILE A 40 -32.02 -3.30 -26.17
CA ILE A 40 -32.30 -2.62 -27.44
C ILE A 40 -32.82 -3.59 -28.50
N ARG A 41 -32.37 -4.85 -28.50
CA ARG A 41 -32.93 -5.90 -29.36
C ARG A 41 -34.41 -6.07 -29.09
N ARG A 42 -34.80 -6.28 -27.83
CA ARG A 42 -36.21 -6.43 -27.43
C ARG A 42 -37.04 -5.24 -27.88
N TRP A 43 -36.54 -4.03 -27.66
CA TRP A 43 -37.25 -2.80 -28.08
C TRP A 43 -37.48 -2.74 -29.60
N LEU A 44 -36.42 -2.97 -30.40
CA LEU A 44 -36.52 -2.88 -31.85
C LEU A 44 -37.38 -3.99 -32.46
N THR A 45 -37.46 -5.16 -31.82
CA THR A 45 -38.27 -6.29 -32.30
C THR A 45 -39.73 -6.23 -31.84
N GLU A 46 -39.99 -5.75 -30.62
CA GLU A 46 -41.32 -5.84 -30.01
C GLU A 46 -42.08 -4.51 -29.98
N GLN A 47 -41.39 -3.37 -30.14
CA GLN A 47 -42.01 -2.04 -30.01
C GLN A 47 -41.98 -1.28 -31.33
N ARG A 48 -40.84 -0.65 -31.66
CA ARG A 48 -40.70 0.21 -32.84
C ARG A 48 -39.26 0.15 -33.37
N ALA A 49 -39.12 0.25 -34.68
CA ALA A 49 -37.83 0.39 -35.37
C ALA A 49 -37.23 1.80 -35.25
N GLN A 50 -37.17 2.32 -34.01
CA GLN A 50 -36.67 3.64 -33.65
C GLN A 50 -35.90 3.57 -32.32
N CYS A 51 -34.87 4.40 -32.17
CA CYS A 51 -34.15 4.52 -30.91
C CYS A 51 -35.09 5.01 -29.79
N PRO A 52 -35.15 4.35 -28.62
CA PRO A 52 -36.00 4.80 -27.51
C PRO A 52 -35.57 6.17 -26.93
N HIS A 53 -34.31 6.57 -27.12
CA HIS A 53 -33.80 7.86 -26.62
C HIS A 53 -34.06 9.01 -27.60
N CYS A 54 -33.54 8.95 -28.83
CA CYS A 54 -33.64 10.05 -29.79
C CYS A 54 -34.76 9.91 -30.84
N ARG A 55 -35.47 8.78 -30.84
CA ARG A 55 -36.57 8.46 -31.78
C ARG A 55 -36.19 8.39 -33.26
N ALA A 56 -34.90 8.52 -33.59
CA ALA A 56 -34.39 8.29 -34.94
C ALA A 56 -34.68 6.84 -35.39
N PRO A 57 -34.99 6.60 -36.68
CA PRO A 57 -35.09 5.26 -37.24
C PRO A 57 -33.84 4.46 -36.92
N LEU A 58 -33.99 3.21 -36.49
CA LEU A 58 -32.87 2.38 -36.07
C LEU A 58 -33.16 0.90 -36.29
N GLN A 59 -32.17 0.19 -36.84
CA GLN A 59 -32.16 -1.25 -37.04
C GLN A 59 -31.06 -1.89 -36.18
N LEU A 60 -31.24 -3.16 -35.82
CA LEU A 60 -30.31 -3.87 -34.94
C LEU A 60 -28.87 -3.91 -35.47
N ARG A 61 -28.72 -4.02 -36.80
CA ARG A 61 -27.43 -4.06 -37.50
C ARG A 61 -26.66 -2.75 -37.50
N GLU A 62 -27.33 -1.63 -37.23
CA GLU A 62 -26.73 -0.28 -37.24
C GLU A 62 -26.10 0.07 -35.88
N LEU A 63 -26.32 -0.75 -34.85
CA LEU A 63 -25.74 -0.55 -33.53
C LEU A 63 -24.24 -0.83 -33.50
N VAL A 64 -23.49 0.11 -32.92
CA VAL A 64 -22.05 -0.05 -32.72
C VAL A 64 -21.80 -0.87 -31.45
N ASN A 65 -20.95 -1.89 -31.54
CA ASN A 65 -20.50 -2.65 -30.37
C ASN A 65 -19.41 -1.87 -29.62
N CYS A 66 -19.69 -1.48 -28.38
CA CYS A 66 -18.75 -0.78 -27.51
C CYS A 66 -17.98 -1.78 -26.63
N ARG A 67 -17.01 -2.49 -27.24
CA ARG A 67 -16.20 -3.50 -26.55
C ARG A 67 -15.38 -2.96 -25.37
N TRP A 68 -15.02 -1.68 -25.41
CA TRP A 68 -14.25 -1.02 -24.37
C TRP A 68 -15.08 -0.64 -23.13
N ALA A 69 -16.41 -0.63 -23.23
CA ALA A 69 -17.27 -0.14 -22.14
C ALA A 69 -17.19 -1.02 -20.89
N GLU A 70 -16.98 -2.33 -21.06
CA GLU A 70 -16.85 -3.28 -19.95
C GLU A 70 -15.57 -3.02 -19.13
N GLU A 71 -14.43 -2.87 -19.81
CA GLU A 71 -13.14 -2.53 -19.20
C GLU A 71 -13.21 -1.21 -18.42
N VAL A 72 -13.79 -0.16 -19.01
CA VAL A 72 -13.93 1.14 -18.35
C VAL A 72 -14.85 1.06 -17.13
N THR A 73 -15.97 0.34 -17.23
CA THR A 73 -16.88 0.18 -16.09
C THR A 73 -16.23 -0.63 -14.96
N GLN A 74 -15.39 -1.62 -15.29
CA GLN A 74 -14.62 -2.37 -14.30
C GLN A 74 -13.59 -1.52 -13.57
N GLN A 75 -12.91 -0.60 -14.28
CA GLN A 75 -11.98 0.34 -13.65
C GLN A 75 -12.71 1.34 -12.74
N LEU A 76 -13.90 1.81 -13.14
CA LEU A 76 -14.79 2.64 -12.31
C LEU A 76 -15.19 1.91 -11.01
N ASP A 77 -15.63 0.66 -11.11
CA ASP A 77 -15.97 -0.17 -9.94
C ASP A 77 -14.76 -0.35 -9.01
N THR A 78 -13.57 -0.54 -9.58
CA THR A 78 -12.31 -0.68 -8.81
C THR A 78 -11.97 0.61 -8.07
N LEU A 79 -12.14 1.77 -8.70
CA LEU A 79 -11.93 3.07 -8.06
C LEU A 79 -12.94 3.33 -6.93
N GLN A 80 -14.20 2.88 -7.08
CA GLN A 80 -15.19 2.94 -6.01
C GLN A 80 -14.84 2.01 -4.84
N LEU A 81 -14.37 0.79 -5.11
CA LEU A 81 -13.92 -0.17 -4.08
C LEU A 81 -12.69 0.31 -3.30
N CYS A 82 -11.73 0.98 -3.95
CA CYS A 82 -10.58 1.59 -3.28
C CYS A 82 -10.94 2.79 -2.39
N ASN A 83 -12.10 3.41 -2.59
CA ASN A 83 -12.59 4.48 -1.72
C ASN A 83 -13.39 3.94 -0.52
N LEU A 84 -14.00 2.76 -0.63
CA LEU A 84 -14.68 2.09 0.48
C LEU A 84 -13.71 1.68 1.60
N SER A 85 -12.48 1.27 1.27
CA SER A 85 -11.44 0.99 2.28
C SER A 85 -10.98 2.24 3.05
N LYS A 86 -11.06 3.42 2.44
CA LYS A 86 -10.83 4.70 3.14
C LYS A 86 -12.01 5.07 4.05
N HIS A 87 -13.22 4.64 3.73
CA HIS A 87 -14.41 4.87 4.54
C HIS A 87 -14.41 4.04 5.84
N GLU A 88 -13.88 2.81 5.80
CA GLU A 88 -13.68 1.98 6.99
C GLU A 88 -12.54 2.49 7.92
N GLU A 89 -11.48 3.10 7.37
CA GLU A 89 -10.48 3.81 8.19
C GLU A 89 -11.09 5.02 8.89
N ASN A 90 -12.02 5.72 8.24
CA ASN A 90 -12.66 6.92 8.78
C ASN A 90 -13.62 6.65 9.94
N GLU A 91 -14.18 5.44 10.07
CA GLU A 91 -15.01 5.04 11.23
C GLU A 91 -14.17 4.76 12.48
N LYS A 92 -12.95 4.20 12.32
CA LYS A 92 -12.03 3.96 13.44
C LYS A 92 -11.43 5.23 14.02
N ASP A 93 -11.45 6.31 13.25
CA ASP A 93 -11.00 7.65 13.64
C ASP A 93 -12.10 8.47 14.34
N LYS A 94 -13.26 7.87 14.62
CA LYS A 94 -14.36 8.50 15.34
C LYS A 94 -14.55 7.89 16.72
N CYS A 95 -14.99 8.72 17.66
CA CYS A 95 -15.36 8.29 19.00
C CYS A 95 -16.66 7.49 18.97
N GLU A 96 -16.67 6.31 19.58
CA GLU A 96 -17.85 5.42 19.66
C GLU A 96 -19.08 6.09 20.30
N ASN A 97 -18.88 6.97 21.28
CA ASN A 97 -19.99 7.60 22.01
C ASN A 97 -20.54 8.85 21.31
N HIS A 98 -19.66 9.66 20.71
CA HIS A 98 -20.01 10.99 20.19
C HIS A 98 -19.98 11.06 18.66
N HIS A 99 -19.46 10.03 17.98
CA HIS A 99 -19.26 9.98 16.53
C HIS A 99 -18.41 11.13 15.96
N GLU A 100 -17.64 11.78 16.82
CA GLU A 100 -16.73 12.88 16.52
C GLU A 100 -15.31 12.38 16.28
N LYS A 101 -14.54 13.11 15.46
CA LYS A 101 -13.14 12.80 15.19
C LYS A 101 -12.31 12.72 16.49
N LEU A 102 -11.51 11.67 16.60
CA LEU A 102 -10.50 11.52 17.65
C LEU A 102 -9.39 12.56 17.43
N SER A 103 -9.27 13.49 18.35
CA SER A 103 -8.35 14.65 18.24
C SER A 103 -7.51 14.87 19.48
N VAL A 104 -7.80 14.15 20.57
CA VAL A 104 -7.18 14.33 21.88
C VAL A 104 -6.64 13.00 22.36
N PHE A 105 -5.44 12.98 22.93
CA PHE A 105 -4.87 11.81 23.58
C PHE A 105 -4.95 11.98 25.09
N CYS A 106 -5.61 11.03 25.77
CA CYS A 106 -5.68 11.00 27.22
C CYS A 106 -4.45 10.25 27.78
N TRP A 107 -3.59 10.96 28.52
CA TRP A 107 -2.35 10.41 29.04
C TRP A 107 -2.58 9.40 30.16
N THR A 108 -3.62 9.61 30.97
CA THR A 108 -4.01 8.73 32.07
C THR A 108 -4.59 7.41 31.53
N CYS A 109 -5.48 7.48 30.54
CA CYS A 109 -6.14 6.30 29.97
C CYS A 109 -5.34 5.59 28.88
N LYS A 110 -4.30 6.25 28.33
CA LYS A 110 -3.52 5.78 27.16
C LYS A 110 -4.39 5.47 25.95
N LYS A 111 -5.35 6.35 25.66
CA LYS A 111 -6.32 6.19 24.56
C LYS A 111 -6.55 7.51 23.82
N CYS A 112 -6.84 7.42 22.53
CA CYS A 112 -7.33 8.52 21.71
C CYS A 112 -8.83 8.72 21.98
N ILE A 113 -9.23 9.97 22.18
CA ILE A 113 -10.61 10.38 22.47
C ILE A 113 -10.97 11.61 21.61
N CYS A 114 -12.27 11.91 21.48
CA CYS A 114 -12.71 13.16 20.86
C CYS A 114 -12.72 14.32 21.87
N HIS A 115 -12.86 15.54 21.36
CA HIS A 115 -12.93 16.76 22.18
C HIS A 115 -14.14 16.75 23.15
N GLN A 116 -15.27 16.15 22.77
CA GLN A 116 -16.43 16.04 23.66
C GLN A 116 -16.16 15.13 24.87
N CYS A 117 -15.45 14.00 24.66
CA CYS A 117 -15.01 13.14 25.77
C CYS A 117 -14.10 13.87 26.76
N ALA A 118 -13.24 14.78 26.27
CA ALA A 118 -12.32 15.54 27.10
C ALA A 118 -13.01 16.64 27.92
N LEU A 119 -14.05 17.27 27.37
CA LEU A 119 -14.72 18.43 27.97
C LEU A 119 -15.97 18.08 28.77
N TRP A 120 -16.80 17.15 28.27
CA TRP A 120 -18.18 16.93 28.75
C TRP A 120 -18.50 15.46 29.03
N GLY A 121 -17.63 14.54 28.63
CA GLY A 121 -17.92 13.10 28.66
C GLY A 121 -18.03 12.47 30.05
N GLY A 122 -17.71 13.19 31.14
CA GLY A 122 -17.77 12.71 32.53
C GLY A 122 -16.75 11.60 32.88
N MET A 123 -16.42 10.72 31.93
CA MET A 123 -15.55 9.55 32.06
C MET A 123 -14.06 9.90 32.16
N HIS A 124 -13.65 11.08 31.69
CA HIS A 124 -12.26 11.57 31.71
C HIS A 124 -12.06 12.78 32.63
N GLY A 125 -12.96 13.00 33.58
CA GLY A 125 -12.84 14.09 34.56
C GLY A 125 -11.54 14.00 35.37
N GLY A 126 -10.75 15.08 35.39
CA GLY A 126 -9.49 15.14 36.14
C GLY A 126 -8.30 14.43 35.49
N HIS A 127 -8.44 13.89 34.27
CA HIS A 127 -7.32 13.28 33.55
C HIS A 127 -6.50 14.33 32.79
N THR A 128 -5.21 14.06 32.63
CA THR A 128 -4.34 14.87 31.78
C THR A 128 -4.50 14.43 30.32
N PHE A 129 -4.73 15.38 29.43
CA PHE A 129 -4.82 15.14 28.01
C PHE A 129 -4.05 16.18 27.22
N LYS A 130 -3.64 15.80 26.01
CA LYS A 130 -2.90 16.63 25.05
C LYS A 130 -3.47 16.46 23.65
N PRO A 131 -3.24 17.40 22.72
CA PRO A 131 -3.60 17.21 21.32
C PRO A 131 -2.97 15.94 20.76
N LEU A 132 -3.76 15.14 20.04
CA LEU A 132 -3.28 13.88 19.46
C LEU A 132 -2.10 14.11 18.50
N ALA A 133 -2.15 15.20 17.72
CA ALA A 133 -1.08 15.57 16.79
C ALA A 133 0.27 15.79 17.50
N GLU A 134 0.29 16.47 18.65
CA GLU A 134 1.53 16.72 19.41
C GLU A 134 2.13 15.40 19.93
N ILE A 135 1.30 14.50 20.46
CA ILE A 135 1.76 13.19 20.94
C ILE A 135 2.28 12.34 19.78
N TYR A 136 1.57 12.37 18.64
CA TYR A 136 2.00 11.67 17.44
C TYR A 136 3.38 12.15 16.99
N GLU A 137 3.59 13.47 16.85
CA GLU A 137 4.88 14.04 16.49
C GLU A 137 5.97 13.65 17.48
N GLN A 138 5.71 13.72 18.78
CA GLN A 138 6.66 13.30 19.81
C GLN A 138 7.03 11.81 19.69
N HIS A 139 6.05 10.93 19.43
CA HIS A 139 6.31 9.50 19.26
C HIS A 139 7.09 9.22 17.98
N VAL A 140 6.74 9.87 16.87
CA VAL A 140 7.48 9.76 15.60
C VAL A 140 8.94 10.19 15.79
N THR A 141 9.18 11.31 16.46
CA THR A 141 10.55 11.78 16.75
C THR A 141 11.33 10.76 17.57
N LYS A 142 10.76 10.25 18.66
CA LYS A 142 11.42 9.21 19.49
C LYS A 142 11.75 7.95 18.70
N VAL A 143 10.80 7.46 17.89
CA VAL A 143 11.04 6.27 17.05
C VAL A 143 12.17 6.53 16.06
N ASN A 144 12.21 7.72 15.43
CA ASN A 144 13.27 8.07 14.49
C ASN A 144 14.64 8.20 15.17
N GLU A 145 14.70 8.74 16.39
CA GLU A 145 15.91 8.80 17.20
C GLU A 145 16.43 7.39 17.53
N GLU A 146 15.56 6.48 17.98
CA GLU A 146 15.92 5.09 18.25
C GLU A 146 16.39 4.35 16.99
N VAL A 147 15.71 4.54 15.86
CA VAL A 147 16.14 3.99 14.57
C VAL A 147 17.53 4.50 14.19
N THR A 148 17.81 5.79 14.43
CA THR A 148 19.11 6.39 14.16
C THR A 148 20.19 5.80 15.06
N ASN A 149 19.89 5.60 16.35
CA ASN A 149 20.79 4.95 17.29
C ASN A 149 21.11 3.50 16.89
N LEU A 150 20.10 2.74 16.47
CA LEU A 150 20.26 1.37 15.99
C LEU A 150 21.12 1.32 14.72
N ARG A 151 20.92 2.24 13.77
CA ARG A 151 21.75 2.35 12.56
C ARG A 151 23.20 2.64 12.90
N ARG A 152 23.47 3.57 13.81
CA ARG A 152 24.84 3.85 14.29
C ARG A 152 25.47 2.60 14.90
N ARG A 153 24.72 1.90 15.76
CA ARG A 153 25.21 0.68 16.41
C ARG A 153 25.50 -0.43 15.41
N LEU A 154 24.70 -0.57 14.36
CA LEU A 154 24.95 -1.52 13.29
C LEU A 154 26.28 -1.24 12.58
N VAL A 155 26.56 0.03 12.25
CA VAL A 155 27.84 0.42 11.62
C VAL A 155 29.03 0.11 12.53
N GLU A 156 28.92 0.39 13.83
CA GLU A 156 29.96 0.04 14.81
C GLU A 156 30.22 -1.47 14.86
N LEU A 157 29.16 -2.28 14.88
CA LEU A 157 29.27 -3.73 14.88
C LEU A 157 29.93 -4.26 13.60
N ILE A 158 29.58 -3.71 12.44
CA ILE A 158 30.22 -4.07 11.16
C ILE A 158 31.73 -3.76 11.22
N SER A 159 32.12 -2.58 11.72
CA SER A 159 33.53 -2.21 11.86
C SER A 159 34.28 -3.15 12.80
N LEU A 160 33.67 -3.53 13.93
CA LEU A 160 34.25 -4.46 14.89
C LEU A 160 34.46 -5.85 14.28
N VAL A 161 33.48 -6.35 13.51
CA VAL A 161 33.60 -7.63 12.81
C VAL A 161 34.76 -7.59 11.81
N GLN A 162 34.87 -6.54 11.00
CA GLN A 162 35.97 -6.37 10.05
C GLN A 162 37.35 -6.27 10.73
N GLU A 163 37.42 -5.69 11.92
CA GLU A 163 38.65 -5.65 12.71
C GLU A 163 39.03 -7.04 13.23
N VAL A 164 38.06 -7.80 13.75
CA VAL A 164 38.28 -9.17 14.20
C VAL A 164 38.75 -10.06 13.05
N GLU A 165 38.13 -9.95 11.87
CA GLU A 165 38.54 -10.69 10.67
C GLU A 165 39.99 -10.38 10.28
N ARG A 166 40.37 -9.10 10.23
CA ARG A 166 41.77 -8.68 9.96
C ARG A 166 42.75 -9.25 10.98
N ASN A 167 42.37 -9.24 12.27
CA ASN A 167 43.21 -9.80 13.33
C ASN A 167 43.37 -11.32 13.20
N VAL A 168 42.30 -12.04 12.84
CA VAL A 168 42.36 -13.48 12.58
C VAL A 168 43.32 -13.79 11.43
N ASP A 169 43.24 -13.04 10.33
CA ASP A 169 44.13 -13.23 9.18
C ASP A 169 45.59 -12.94 9.54
N ALA A 170 45.85 -11.85 10.26
CA ALA A 170 47.21 -11.52 10.72
C ALA A 170 47.80 -12.63 11.60
N VAL A 171 47.02 -13.18 12.52
CA VAL A 171 47.45 -14.30 13.38
C VAL A 171 47.69 -15.57 12.56
N ARG A 172 46.83 -15.87 11.59
CA ARG A 172 47.01 -17.04 10.69
C ARG A 172 48.30 -16.91 9.88
N SER A 173 48.55 -15.76 9.26
CA SER A 173 49.77 -15.50 8.50
C SER A 173 51.02 -15.59 9.36
N ALA A 174 51.01 -15.01 10.56
CA ALA A 174 52.13 -15.10 11.49
C ALA A 174 52.41 -16.56 11.88
N LYS A 175 51.36 -17.34 12.16
CA LYS A 175 51.48 -18.78 12.46
C LYS A 175 52.05 -19.56 11.27
N ASP A 176 51.59 -19.30 10.05
CA ASP A 176 52.09 -19.98 8.84
C ASP A 176 53.56 -19.64 8.55
N GLU A 177 53.97 -18.39 8.80
CA GLU A 177 55.37 -17.98 8.69
C GLU A 177 56.27 -18.75 9.68
N ARG A 178 55.88 -18.79 10.96
CA ARG A 178 56.64 -19.53 11.98
C ARG A 178 56.71 -21.02 11.70
N VAL A 179 55.63 -21.62 11.19
CA VAL A 179 55.66 -23.03 10.76
C VAL A 179 56.68 -23.23 9.62
N ARG A 180 56.74 -22.30 8.66
CA ARG A 180 57.68 -22.38 7.53
C ARG A 180 59.13 -22.21 8.00
N GLU A 181 59.41 -21.25 8.87
CA GLU A 181 60.72 -21.05 9.49
C GLU A 181 61.20 -22.32 10.21
N ILE A 182 60.34 -22.93 11.03
CA ILE A 182 60.65 -24.17 11.75
C ILE A 182 60.94 -25.32 10.77
N ARG A 183 60.10 -25.51 9.74
CA ARG A 183 60.33 -26.55 8.72
C ARG A 183 61.68 -26.39 8.03
N ASN A 184 61.97 -25.17 7.56
CA ASN A 184 63.24 -24.86 6.90
C ASN A 184 64.45 -25.13 7.81
N ALA A 185 64.36 -24.76 9.09
CA ALA A 185 65.42 -25.01 10.06
C ALA A 185 65.66 -26.52 10.27
N VAL A 186 64.59 -27.30 10.41
CA VAL A 186 64.67 -28.77 10.56
C VAL A 186 65.25 -29.42 9.31
N GLU A 187 64.82 -29.03 8.10
CA GLU A 187 65.35 -29.54 6.84
C GLU A 187 66.86 -29.27 6.70
N MET A 188 67.32 -28.07 7.06
CA MET A 188 68.75 -27.76 7.07
C MET A 188 69.53 -28.59 8.10
N MET A 189 68.95 -28.88 9.27
CA MET A 189 69.59 -29.76 10.26
C MET A 189 69.72 -31.19 9.75
N ILE A 190 68.69 -31.73 9.09
CA ILE A 190 68.72 -33.07 8.48
C ILE A 190 69.81 -33.13 7.41
N ALA A 191 69.83 -32.16 6.49
CA ALA A 191 70.83 -32.11 5.42
C ALA A 191 72.28 -32.09 5.96
N ARG A 192 72.53 -31.35 7.04
CA ARG A 192 73.85 -31.34 7.71
C ARG A 192 74.20 -32.70 8.30
N LEU A 193 73.26 -33.36 8.97
CA LEU A 193 73.49 -34.70 9.54
C LEU A 193 73.81 -35.72 8.44
N ASP A 194 73.08 -35.71 7.32
CA ASP A 194 73.31 -36.62 6.19
C ASP A 194 74.70 -36.43 5.56
N THR A 195 75.21 -35.21 5.51
CA THR A 195 76.57 -34.94 5.00
C THR A 195 77.68 -35.44 5.93
N GLN A 196 77.42 -35.56 7.24
CA GLN A 196 78.41 -36.07 8.21
C GLN A 196 78.43 -37.60 8.29
N LEU A 197 77.40 -38.27 7.77
CA LEU A 197 77.25 -39.73 7.78
C LEU A 197 77.75 -40.41 6.49
N LYS A 198 78.23 -39.64 5.51
CA LYS A 198 78.91 -40.11 4.29
C LYS A 198 80.42 -39.97 4.41
#